data_AF-T0LU99-F1
#
_entry.id   AF-T0LU99-F1
#
_cell.length_a   1.000
_cell.length_b   1.000
_cell.length_c   1.000
_cell.angle_alpha   90.00
_cell.angle_beta   90.00
_cell.angle_gamma   90.00
#
_symmetry.space_group_name_H-M   'P 1'
#
loop_
_entity.id
_entity.type
_entity.pdbx_description
1 polymer ?
#
loop_
_entity_poly.entity_id
_entity_poly.type
_entity_poly.pdbx_seq_one_letter_code
_entity_poly.pdbx_strand_id
1 'polypeptide(L)'
;METEKEWREKEGSKISKHKTETELHTLLSFGRGAVISMEKELFNPDVFNEVKYGEKEGIGIYYPIYRDGSCAEAQYIKFRYAKYGKEDVVVLERASKEEMQEYDKERLGHLLRR
;
A
#
# COMPACT_ATOMS: atom_id res chain seq x y z
N MET A 1 -16.98 23.12 13.79
CA MET A 1 -17.36 22.15 14.84
C MET A 1 -17.52 20.83 14.11
N GLU A 2 -16.56 19.91 14.24
CA GLU A 2 -16.67 18.61 13.57
C GLU A 2 -17.81 17.82 14.18
N THR A 3 -18.58 17.12 13.34
CA THR A 3 -19.68 16.27 13.80
C THR A 3 -19.14 14.96 14.37
N GLU A 4 -19.85 14.34 15.31
CA GLU A 4 -19.44 13.07 15.93
C GLU A 4 -19.18 11.95 14.90
N LYS A 5 -19.86 12.02 13.76
CA LYS A 5 -19.67 11.13 12.61
C LYS A 5 -18.30 11.32 11.93
N GLU A 6 -17.91 12.55 11.65
CA GLU A 6 -16.60 12.88 11.06
C GLU A 6 -15.45 12.46 11.98
N TRP A 7 -15.64 12.58 13.30
CA TRP A 7 -14.63 12.19 14.28
C TRP A 7 -14.40 10.67 14.26
N ARG A 8 -15.47 9.87 14.24
CA ARG A 8 -15.39 8.40 14.13
C ARG A 8 -14.79 7.93 12.81
N GLU A 9 -15.13 8.58 11.70
CA GLU A 9 -14.55 8.26 10.38
C GLU A 9 -13.03 8.54 10.35
N LYS A 10 -12.59 9.65 10.95
CA LYS A 10 -11.16 9.97 11.08
C LYS A 10 -10.41 8.99 11.99
N GLU A 11 -11.00 8.60 13.12
CA GLU A 11 -10.40 7.60 13.99
C GLU A 11 -10.28 6.23 13.31
N GLY A 12 -11.34 5.78 12.62
CA GLY A 12 -11.31 4.53 11.84
C GLY A 12 -10.25 4.56 10.72
N SER A 13 -10.11 5.71 10.03
CA SER A 13 -9.07 5.91 9.02
C SER A 13 -7.66 5.85 9.63
N LYS A 14 -7.43 6.49 10.78
CA LYS A 14 -6.13 6.41 11.48
C LYS A 14 -5.77 4.98 11.89
N ILE A 15 -6.74 4.23 12.41
CA ILE A 15 -6.54 2.84 12.84
C ILE A 15 -6.17 1.95 11.64
N SER A 16 -6.92 2.06 10.53
CA SER A 16 -6.65 1.29 9.31
C SER A 16 -5.31 1.64 8.66
N LYS A 17 -4.90 2.93 8.66
CA LYS A 17 -3.55 3.34 8.22
C LYS A 17 -2.47 2.67 9.04
N HIS A 18 -2.55 2.78 10.37
CA HIS A 18 -1.55 2.20 11.26
C HIS A 18 -1.45 0.66 11.12
N LYS A 19 -2.60 -0.01 10.96
CA LYS A 19 -2.65 -1.45 10.67
C LYS A 19 -1.95 -1.78 9.35
N THR A 20 -2.27 -1.06 8.29
CA THR A 20 -1.65 -1.28 6.97
C THR A 20 -0.15 -1.02 7.02
N GLU A 21 0.32 0.05 7.64
CA GLU A 21 1.76 0.33 7.83
C GLU A 21 2.46 -0.82 8.59
N THR A 22 1.82 -1.34 9.65
CA THR A 22 2.38 -2.46 10.43
C THR A 22 2.56 -3.72 9.57
N GLU A 23 1.58 -4.03 8.74
CA GLU A 23 1.65 -5.14 7.79
C GLU A 23 2.74 -4.90 6.73
N LEU A 24 2.86 -3.67 6.20
CA LEU A 24 3.93 -3.31 5.27
C LEU A 24 5.32 -3.43 5.91
N HIS A 25 5.51 -2.99 7.14
CA HIS A 25 6.76 -3.18 7.87
C HIS A 25 7.09 -4.66 8.08
N THR A 26 6.07 -5.47 8.34
CA THR A 26 6.19 -6.93 8.45
C THR A 26 6.63 -7.53 7.12
N LEU A 27 5.94 -7.23 6.02
CA LEU A 27 6.30 -7.63 4.66
C LEU A 27 7.75 -7.25 4.29
N LEU A 28 8.16 -6.04 4.67
CA LEU A 28 9.50 -5.52 4.36
C LEU A 28 10.61 -6.09 5.25
N SER A 29 10.26 -6.62 6.42
CA SER A 29 11.18 -7.33 7.30
C SER A 29 11.49 -8.74 6.78
N PHE A 30 10.59 -9.32 5.97
CA PHE A 30 10.81 -10.61 5.32
C PHE A 30 11.57 -10.48 3.98
N GLY A 31 12.19 -11.58 3.52
CA GLY A 31 12.99 -11.62 2.29
C GLY A 31 12.22 -11.37 0.98
N ARG A 32 12.93 -11.34 -0.15
CA ARG A 32 12.33 -11.25 -1.49
C ARG A 32 11.41 -12.46 -1.73
N GLY A 33 10.14 -12.21 -2.05
CA GLY A 33 9.11 -13.25 -2.25
C GLY A 33 8.14 -13.43 -1.08
N ALA A 34 8.25 -12.62 -0.03
CA ALA A 34 7.25 -12.58 1.02
C ALA A 34 5.91 -12.08 0.47
N VAL A 35 4.84 -12.75 0.91
CA VAL A 35 3.46 -12.41 0.61
C VAL A 35 2.71 -12.42 1.94
N ILE A 36 1.93 -11.39 2.20
CA ILE A 36 1.04 -11.31 3.37
C ILE A 36 -0.37 -11.01 2.92
N SER A 37 -1.35 -11.32 3.77
CA SER A 37 -2.75 -11.00 3.53
C SER A 37 -3.35 -10.31 4.74
N MET A 38 -4.22 -9.33 4.50
CA MET A 38 -4.98 -8.65 5.54
C MET A 38 -6.45 -8.55 5.14
N GLU A 39 -7.33 -8.39 6.12
CA GLU A 39 -8.76 -8.14 5.89
C GLU A 39 -8.94 -6.86 5.07
N LYS A 40 -9.83 -6.90 4.07
CA LYS A 40 -10.08 -5.76 3.17
C LYS A 40 -10.51 -4.49 3.92
N GLU A 41 -11.24 -4.65 5.03
CA GLU A 41 -11.74 -3.55 5.86
C GLU A 41 -10.62 -2.83 6.62
N LEU A 42 -9.49 -3.51 6.86
CA LEU A 42 -8.33 -2.96 7.56
C LEU A 42 -7.33 -2.31 6.59
N PHE A 43 -7.40 -2.63 5.30
CA PHE A 43 -6.50 -2.10 4.29
C PHE A 43 -6.84 -0.65 3.97
N ASN A 44 -5.84 0.23 4.10
CA ASN A 44 -5.96 1.64 3.77
C ASN A 44 -4.90 2.03 2.72
N PRO A 45 -5.29 2.29 1.45
CA PRO A 45 -4.32 2.63 0.41
C PRO A 45 -3.69 4.02 0.57
N ASP A 46 -4.21 4.88 1.46
CA ASP A 46 -3.64 6.21 1.70
C ASP A 46 -2.26 6.17 2.37
N VAL A 47 -1.80 5.00 2.83
CA VAL A 47 -0.44 4.82 3.35
C VAL A 47 0.62 4.93 2.25
N PHE A 48 0.20 4.74 0.99
CA PHE A 48 1.08 4.88 -0.16
C PHE A 48 1.12 6.34 -0.61
N ASN A 49 2.32 6.82 -0.93
CA ASN A 49 2.51 8.17 -1.43
C ASN A 49 1.95 8.34 -2.84
N GLU A 50 2.05 7.29 -3.65
CA GLU A 50 1.49 7.22 -5.00
C GLU A 50 0.89 5.83 -5.19
N VAL A 51 -0.31 5.76 -5.76
CA VAL A 51 -0.99 4.50 -6.06
C VAL A 51 -1.40 4.48 -7.52
N LYS A 52 -1.12 3.37 -8.19
CA LYS A 52 -1.71 3.05 -9.49
C LYS A 52 -2.63 1.86 -9.34
N TYR A 53 -3.88 2.04 -9.76
CA TYR A 53 -4.87 0.97 -9.81
C TYR A 53 -4.96 0.40 -11.23
N GLY A 54 -4.94 -0.92 -11.33
CA GLY A 54 -5.52 -1.69 -12.43
C GLY A 54 -6.93 -2.16 -12.06
N GLU A 55 -7.50 -3.08 -12.84
CA GLU A 55 -8.90 -3.51 -12.65
C GLU A 55 -9.13 -4.30 -11.35
N LYS A 56 -8.15 -5.08 -10.89
CA LYS A 56 -8.28 -5.97 -9.71
C LYS A 56 -7.08 -5.93 -8.75
N GLU A 57 -6.04 -5.20 -9.14
CA GLU A 57 -4.80 -5.07 -8.41
C GLU A 57 -4.25 -3.65 -8.59
N GLY A 58 -3.32 -3.24 -7.74
CA GLY A 58 -2.63 -1.99 -7.86
C GLY A 58 -1.21 -2.07 -7.31
N ILE A 59 -0.42 -1.06 -7.62
CA ILE A 59 0.93 -0.88 -7.10
C ILE A 59 1.00 0.46 -6.39
N GLY A 60 1.41 0.43 -5.14
CA GLY A 60 1.64 1.60 -4.30
C GLY A 60 3.13 1.80 -4.03
N ILE A 61 3.59 3.06 -4.06
CA ILE A 61 4.91 3.44 -3.59
C ILE A 61 4.81 3.76 -2.09
N TYR A 62 5.51 2.96 -1.28
CA TYR A 62 5.62 3.13 0.16
C TYR A 62 7.04 3.62 0.50
N TYR A 63 7.13 4.63 1.36
CA TYR A 63 8.40 5.16 1.87
C TYR A 63 8.51 4.80 3.36
N PRO A 64 9.17 3.68 3.71
CA PRO A 64 9.33 3.28 5.10
C PRO A 64 10.14 4.35 5.85
N ILE A 65 9.56 4.89 6.92
CA ILE A 65 10.25 5.80 7.84
C ILE A 65 10.72 4.97 9.03
N TYR A 66 12.04 4.97 9.28
CA TYR A 66 12.62 4.31 10.44
C TYR A 66 12.47 5.17 11.69
N ARG A 67 12.66 4.56 12.87
CA ARG A 67 12.52 5.24 14.17
C ARG A 67 13.46 6.44 14.35
N ASP A 68 14.59 6.46 13.65
CA ASP A 68 15.56 7.55 13.65
C ASP A 68 15.17 8.70 12.70
N GLY A 69 14.01 8.59 12.03
CA GLY A 69 13.53 9.57 11.05
C GLY A 69 14.17 9.43 9.67
N SER A 70 15.06 8.46 9.47
CA SER A 70 15.60 8.17 8.14
C SER A 70 14.52 7.53 7.26
N CYS A 71 14.53 7.92 5.99
CA CYS A 71 13.65 7.33 4.97
C CYS A 71 14.41 6.24 4.24
N ALA A 72 13.84 5.03 4.17
CA ALA A 72 14.37 3.97 3.33
C ALA A 72 14.18 4.32 1.84
N GLU A 73 14.84 3.55 0.96
CA GLU A 73 14.52 3.55 -0.46
C GLU A 73 13.03 3.26 -0.69
N ALA A 74 12.46 3.88 -1.73
CA ALA A 74 11.07 3.66 -2.14
C ALA A 74 10.79 2.16 -2.35
N GLN A 75 9.76 1.65 -1.69
CA GLN A 75 9.32 0.27 -1.81
C GLN A 75 8.05 0.20 -2.64
N TYR A 76 8.08 -0.61 -3.70
CA TYR A 76 6.95 -0.80 -4.59
C TYR A 76 6.18 -2.02 -4.11
N ILE A 77 4.95 -1.80 -3.66
CA ILE A 77 4.11 -2.83 -3.08
C ILE A 77 2.94 -3.09 -4.01
N LYS A 78 2.84 -4.33 -4.48
CA LYS A 78 1.67 -4.82 -5.20
C LYS A 78 0.61 -5.23 -4.20
N PHE A 79 -0.62 -4.80 -4.44
CA PHE A 79 -1.78 -5.21 -3.67
C PHE A 79 -2.88 -5.73 -4.60
N ARG A 80 -3.54 -6.82 -4.22
CA ARG A 80 -4.67 -7.38 -4.98
C ARG A 80 -5.83 -7.70 -4.06
N TYR A 81 -7.05 -7.39 -4.51
CA TYR A 81 -8.26 -7.78 -3.80
C TYR A 81 -8.59 -9.22 -4.16
N ALA A 82 -8.70 -10.08 -3.15
CA ALA A 82 -8.98 -11.50 -3.32
C ALA A 82 -10.06 -11.95 -2.33
N LYS A 83 -10.61 -13.15 -2.57
CA LYS A 83 -11.58 -13.77 -1.68
C LYS A 83 -11.06 -15.13 -1.23
N TYR A 84 -10.91 -15.31 0.09
CA TYR A 84 -10.59 -16.60 0.70
C TYR A 84 -11.83 -17.13 1.42
N GLY A 85 -12.51 -18.09 0.80
CA GLY A 85 -13.78 -18.61 1.31
C GLY A 85 -14.86 -17.53 1.34
N LYS A 86 -15.29 -17.12 2.55
CA LYS A 86 -16.30 -16.08 2.75
C LYS A 86 -15.72 -14.69 2.99
N GLU A 87 -14.41 -14.57 3.19
CA GLU A 87 -13.75 -13.34 3.60
C GLU A 87 -13.11 -12.62 2.41
N ASP A 88 -13.34 -11.30 2.32
CA ASP A 88 -12.66 -10.43 1.37
C ASP A 88 -11.34 -9.94 1.98
N VAL A 89 -10.25 -10.18 1.28
CA VAL A 89 -8.90 -9.84 1.74
C VAL A 89 -8.17 -8.98 0.72
N VAL A 90 -7.09 -8.34 1.18
CA VAL A 90 -6.06 -7.75 0.34
C VAL A 90 -4.78 -8.53 0.53
N VAL A 91 -4.22 -9.03 -0.56
CA VAL A 91 -2.91 -9.68 -0.58
C VAL A 91 -1.87 -8.64 -0.95
N LEU A 92 -0.81 -8.54 -0.16
CA LEU A 92 0.30 -7.61 -0.32
C LEU A 92 1.59 -8.38 -0.62
N GLU A 93 2.32 -7.94 -1.63
CA GLU A 93 3.63 -8.48 -1.98
C GLU A 93 4.53 -7.38 -2.52
N ARG A 94 5.85 -7.62 -2.54
CA ARG A 94 6.76 -6.69 -3.21
C ARG A 94 6.59 -6.82 -4.72
N ALA A 95 6.47 -5.70 -5.42
CA ALA A 95 6.47 -5.71 -6.88
C ALA A 95 7.77 -6.32 -7.42
N SER A 96 7.65 -7.06 -8.52
CA SER A 96 8.80 -7.56 -9.28
C SER A 96 9.56 -6.41 -9.95
N LYS A 97 10.79 -6.70 -10.41
CA LYS A 97 11.59 -5.68 -11.12
C LYS A 97 10.90 -5.22 -12.39
N GLU A 98 10.25 -6.14 -13.09
CA GLU A 98 9.52 -5.90 -14.32
C GLU A 98 8.32 -4.97 -14.06
N GLU A 99 7.54 -5.25 -13.02
CA GLU A 99 6.40 -4.40 -12.61
C GLU A 99 6.84 -3.01 -12.15
N MET A 100 7.94 -2.90 -11.41
CA MET A 100 8.54 -1.62 -11.03
C MET A 100 8.92 -0.80 -12.27
N GLN A 101 9.59 -1.43 -13.24
CA GLN A 101 10.00 -0.77 -14.48
C GLN A 101 8.82 -0.33 -15.33
N GLU A 102 7.75 -1.12 -15.41
CA GLU A 102 6.54 -0.76 -16.13
C GLU A 102 5.86 0.46 -15.48
N TYR A 103 5.72 0.42 -14.15
CA TYR A 103 5.20 1.54 -13.37
C TYR A 103 6.02 2.82 -13.61
N ASP A 104 7.35 2.74 -13.50
CA ASP A 104 8.22 3.90 -13.68
C ASP A 104 8.21 4.42 -15.12
N LYS A 105 8.15 3.55 -16.13
CA LYS A 105 8.02 3.96 -17.54
C LYS A 105 6.76 4.77 -17.77
N GLU A 106 5.63 4.32 -17.23
CA GLU A 106 4.37 5.03 -17.37
C GLU A 106 4.39 6.35 -16.57
N ARG A 107 4.91 6.34 -15.34
CA ARG A 107 5.09 7.54 -14.52
C ARG A 107 5.96 8.59 -15.21
N LEU A 108 7.12 8.19 -15.74
CA LEU A 108 8.01 9.07 -16.50
C LEU A 108 7.40 9.48 -17.85
N GLY A 109 6.62 8.60 -18.47
CA GLY A 109 5.88 8.89 -19.70
C GLY A 109 4.84 10.00 -19.56
N HIS A 110 4.37 10.30 -18.35
CA HIS A 110 3.57 11.49 -18.06
C HIS A 110 4.41 12.77 -17.92
N LEU A 111 5.66 12.66 -17.47
CA LEU A 111 6.56 13.80 -17.28
C LEU A 111 7.20 14.30 -18.59
N LEU A 112 7.40 13.42 -19.57
CA LEU A 112 8.04 13.74 -20.85
C LEU A 112 7.09 14.30 -21.93
N ARG A 113 5.78 14.41 -21.65
CA ARG A 113 4.78 15.00 -22.58
C ARG A 113 4.51 16.49 -22.32
N ARG A 114 5.50 17.22 -21.79
CA ARG A 114 5.45 18.67 -21.62
C ARG A 114 6.33 19.37 -22.62
#